data_AF-A0A150M897-F1
#
_entry.id   AF-A0A150M897-F1
#
_cell.length_a   1.000
_cell.length_b   1.000
_cell.length_c   1.000
_cell.angle_alpha   90.00
_cell.angle_beta   90.00
_cell.angle_gamma   90.00
#
_symmetry.space_group_name_H-M   'P 1'
#
loop_
_entity.id
_entity.type
_entity.pdbx_description
1 polymer ?
#
loop_
_entity_poly.entity_id
_entity_poly.type
_entity_poly.pdbx_seq_one_letter_code
_entity_poly.pdbx_strand_id
1 'polypeptide(L)' 'MTFNDIGPLNDIEKLIILRKRLKLNQFQFAKEIGISASYLGQIERGQVPLTKQIKEKINNYLKKENELYGTDLLRNNK' A
#
# COMPACT_ATOMS: atom_id res chain seq x y z
N MET A 1 12.26 15.41 -15.87
CA MET A 1 12.35 14.26 -14.97
C MET A 1 12.82 13.08 -15.80
N THR A 2 14.01 12.60 -15.51
CA THR A 2 14.63 11.42 -16.08
C THR A 2 14.45 10.25 -15.11
N PHE A 3 14.66 9.02 -15.57
CA PHE A 3 14.63 7.84 -14.70
C PHE A 3 15.61 7.96 -13.51
N ASN A 4 16.74 8.63 -13.73
CA ASN A 4 17.76 8.85 -12.70
C ASN A 4 17.38 9.95 -11.68
N ASP A 5 16.35 10.75 -11.98
CA ASP A 5 15.82 11.76 -11.05
C ASP A 5 14.79 11.14 -10.08
N ILE A 6 14.45 9.87 -10.26
CA ILE A 6 13.60 9.13 -9.32
C ILE A 6 14.47 8.79 -8.11
N GLY A 7 14.35 9.62 -7.07
CA GLY A 7 14.96 9.38 -5.77
C GLY A 7 14.46 8.09 -5.10
N PRO A 8 14.94 7.74 -3.90
CA PRO A 8 14.46 6.57 -3.18
C PRO A 8 12.94 6.65 -2.99
N LEU A 9 12.26 5.51 -3.14
CA LEU A 9 10.80 5.47 -3.09
C LEU A 9 10.28 6.15 -1.82
N ASN A 10 9.45 7.17 -2.00
CA ASN A 10 8.75 7.82 -0.91
C ASN A 10 7.62 6.91 -0.39
N ASP A 11 7.04 7.28 0.74
CA ASP A 11 6.05 6.43 1.39
C ASP A 11 4.74 6.26 0.60
N ILE A 12 4.38 7.24 -0.23
CA ILE A 12 3.22 7.14 -1.13
C ILE A 12 3.51 6.16 -2.27
N GLU A 13 4.72 6.20 -2.82
CA GLU A 13 5.14 5.26 -3.87
C GLU A 13 5.18 3.82 -3.34
N LYS A 14 5.71 3.62 -2.13
CA LYS A 14 5.68 2.31 -1.44
C LYS A 14 4.24 1.81 -1.26
N LEU A 15 3.32 2.67 -0.85
CA LEU A 15 1.90 2.36 -0.69
C LEU A 15 1.27 1.88 -2.01
N ILE A 16 1.50 2.62 -3.10
CA ILE A 16 0.96 2.29 -4.42
C ILE A 16 1.51 0.94 -4.90
N ILE A 17 2.82 0.73 -4.80
CA ILE A 17 3.49 -0.51 -5.21
C ILE A 17 2.95 -1.70 -4.40
N LEU A 18 2.83 -1.56 -3.08
CA LEU A 18 2.28 -2.60 -2.21
C LEU A 18 0.88 -3.01 -2.67
N ARG A 19 -0.03 -2.04 -2.82
CA ARG A 19 -1.40 -2.30 -3.25
C ARG A 19 -1.46 -2.99 -4.61
N LYS A 20 -0.62 -2.57 -5.55
CA LYS A 20 -0.53 -3.19 -6.88
C LYS A 20 -0.01 -4.62 -6.82
N ARG A 21 0.97 -4.92 -5.95
CA ARG A 21 1.47 -6.29 -5.71
C ARG A 21 0.42 -7.21 -5.11
N LEU A 22 -0.45 -6.67 -4.25
CA LEU A 22 -1.62 -7.37 -3.72
C LEU A 22 -2.74 -7.57 -4.77
N LYS A 23 -2.58 -7.02 -5.99
CA LYS A 23 -3.58 -7.04 -7.06
C LYS A 23 -4.92 -6.42 -6.66
N LEU A 24 -4.91 -5.45 -5.74
CA LEU A 24 -6.10 -4.75 -5.27
C LEU A 24 -6.27 -3.40 -5.95
N ASN A 25 -7.50 -3.06 -6.30
CA ASN A 25 -7.86 -1.68 -6.63
C ASN A 25 -7.96 -0.82 -5.35
N GLN A 26 -8.06 0.51 -5.50
CA GLN A 26 -8.13 1.42 -4.35
C GLN A 26 -9.32 1.11 -3.43
N PHE A 27 -10.48 0.77 -4.00
CA PHE A 27 -11.67 0.44 -3.22
C PHE A 27 -11.47 -0.81 -2.37
N GLN A 28 -10.96 -1.90 -2.96
CA GLN A 28 -10.70 -3.15 -2.26
C GLN A 28 -9.68 -2.96 -1.14
N PHE A 29 -8.55 -2.33 -1.43
CA PHE A 29 -7.51 -2.14 -0.41
C PHE A 29 -7.97 -1.22 0.72
N ALA A 30 -8.68 -0.13 0.40
CA ALA A 30 -9.27 0.74 1.41
C ALA A 30 -10.24 0.00 2.34
N LYS A 31 -11.06 -0.90 1.78
CA LYS A 31 -11.96 -1.77 2.55
C LYS A 31 -11.18 -2.66 3.52
N GLU A 32 -10.10 -3.31 3.07
CA GLU A 32 -9.28 -4.19 3.90
C GLU A 32 -8.62 -3.48 5.09
N ILE A 33 -8.13 -2.26 4.88
CA ILE A 33 -7.48 -1.47 5.96
C ILE A 33 -8.48 -0.59 6.75
N GLY A 34 -9.76 -0.67 6.41
CA GLY A 34 -10.86 0.02 7.10
C GLY A 34 -10.80 1.54 6.97
N ILE A 35 -10.70 2.05 5.73
CA ILE A 35 -10.82 3.48 5.38
C ILE A 35 -11.69 3.65 4.12
N SER A 36 -12.07 4.88 3.77
CA SER A 36 -12.80 5.14 2.53
C SER A 36 -11.86 5.12 1.31
N ALA A 37 -12.39 4.66 0.16
CA ALA A 37 -11.65 4.66 -1.11
C ALA A 37 -11.24 6.08 -1.54
N SER A 38 -12.10 7.08 -1.29
CA SER A 38 -11.78 8.49 -1.55
C SER A 38 -10.59 8.96 -0.72
N TYR A 39 -10.54 8.59 0.56
CA TYR A 39 -9.42 8.94 1.44
C TYR A 39 -8.11 8.29 1.00
N LEU A 40 -8.13 7.00 0.63
CA LEU A 40 -6.96 6.34 0.04
C LEU A 40 -6.50 7.04 -1.25
N GLY A 41 -7.44 7.40 -2.14
CA GLY A 41 -7.12 8.11 -3.36
C GLY A 41 -6.49 9.49 -3.13
N GLN A 42 -6.92 10.22 -2.09
CA GLN A 42 -6.31 11.49 -1.70
C GLN A 42 -4.88 11.30 -1.17
N ILE A 43 -4.62 10.23 -0.41
CA ILE A 43 -3.27 9.87 0.03
C ILE A 43 -2.37 9.54 -1.16
N GLU A 44 -2.84 8.70 -2.10
CA GLU A 44 -2.05 8.30 -3.28
C GLU A 44 -1.73 9.46 -4.23
N ARG A 45 -2.56 10.52 -4.24
CA ARG A 45 -2.28 11.77 -4.97
C ARG A 45 -1.44 12.77 -4.19
N GLY A 46 -1.03 12.47 -2.97
CA GLY A 46 -0.28 13.38 -2.09
C GLY A 46 -1.08 14.57 -1.57
N GLN A 47 -2.41 14.52 -1.68
CA GLN A 47 -3.30 15.57 -1.14
C GLN A 47 -3.45 15.48 0.38
N VAL A 48 -3.27 14.26 0.92
CA VAL A 48 -3.32 13.97 2.35
C VAL A 48 -2.07 13.18 2.73
N PRO A 49 -1.40 13.48 3.85
CA PRO A 49 -0.23 12.74 4.28
C PRO A 49 -0.56 11.29 4.68
N LEU A 50 0.34 10.36 4.38
CA LEU A 50 0.26 8.99 4.90
C LEU A 50 0.67 8.97 6.38
N THR A 51 -0.31 9.01 7.27
CA THR A 51 -0.09 9.09 8.72
C THR A 51 0.42 7.78 9.33
N LYS A 52 1.01 7.86 10.52
CA LYS A 52 1.46 6.68 11.29
C LYS A 52 0.33 5.68 11.55
N GLN A 53 -0.87 6.18 11.89
CA GLN A 53 -2.05 5.34 12.13
C GLN A 53 -2.45 4.51 10.89
N ILE A 54 -2.34 5.10 9.69
CA ILE A 54 -2.63 4.37 8.44
C ILE A 54 -1.55 3.34 8.17
N LYS A 55 -0.27 3.66 8.42
CA LYS A 55 0.83 2.68 8.34
C LYS A 55 0.60 1.49 9.28
N GLU A 56 0.10 1.73 10.49
CA GLU A 56 -0.27 0.67 11.44
C GLU A 56 -1.41 -0.21 10.93
N LYS A 57 -2.48 0.39 10.38
CA LYS A 57 -3.57 -0.36 9.73
C LYS A 57 -3.07 -1.25 8.59
N ILE A 58 -2.18 -0.72 7.74
CA ILE A 58 -1.56 -1.48 6.65
C ILE A 58 -0.73 -2.64 7.21
N ASN A 59 0.12 -2.39 8.21
CA ASN A 59 0.94 -3.44 8.82
C ASN A 59 0.09 -4.55 9.46
N ASN A 60 -1.02 -4.20 10.11
CA ASN A 60 -1.93 -5.17 10.70
C ASN A 60 -2.61 -6.04 9.62
N TYR A 61 -3.06 -5.42 8.52
CA TYR A 61 -3.57 -6.15 7.37
C TYR A 61 -2.52 -7.12 6.81
N LEU A 62 -1.28 -6.66 6.56
CA LEU A 62 -0.22 -7.51 6.03
C LEU A 62 0.16 -8.66 6.97
N LYS A 63 0.17 -8.44 8.29
CA LYS A 63 0.41 -9.51 9.27
C LYS A 63 -0.68 -10.58 9.16
N LYS A 64 -1.96 -10.15 9.17
CA LYS A 64 -3.10 -11.06 9.03
C LYS A 64 -3.06 -11.85 7.73
N GLU A 65 -2.78 -11.20 6.60
CA GLU A 65 -2.67 -11.87 5.30
C GLU A 65 -1.52 -12.89 5.28
N ASN A 66 -0.37 -12.55 5.88
CA ASN A 66 0.76 -13.48 5.98
C ASN A 66 0.45 -14.67 6.89
N GLU A 67 -0.28 -14.48 7.98
CA GLU A 67 -0.73 -15.57 8.86
C GLU A 67 -1.75 -16.48 8.14
N LEU A 68 -2.61 -15.91 7.29
CA LEU A 68 -3.67 -16.64 6.60
C LEU A 68 -3.19 -17.37 5.34
N TYR A 69 -2.25 -16.78 4.59
CA TYR A 69 -1.78 -17.28 3.28
C TYR A 69 -0.29 -17.59 3.25
N GLY A 70 0.29 -17.83 4.42
CA GLY A 70 1.70 -18.14 4.68
C GLY A 70 2.57 -18.42 3.46
N THR A 71 3.39 -17.43 3.10
CA THR A 71 4.59 -17.49 2.22
C THR A 71 4.47 -17.18 0.72
N ASP A 72 3.29 -17.14 0.08
CA ASP A 72 3.26 -17.03 -1.40
C ASP A 72 3.18 -15.60 -1.98
N LEU A 73 2.63 -14.63 -1.26
CA LEU A 73 2.43 -13.27 -1.80
C LEU A 73 3.71 -12.41 -1.86
N LEU A 74 4.71 -12.74 -1.03
CA LEU A 74 5.98 -12.00 -0.97
C LEU A 74 7.15 -12.70 -1.71
N ARG A 75 6.96 -13.96 -2.15
CA ARG A 75 8.03 -14.79 -2.75
C ARG A 75 8.05 -14.79 -4.28
N ASN A 76 6.96 -14.37 -4.93
CA ASN A 76 6.83 -14.39 -6.40
C ASN A 76 7.42 -13.16 -7.10
N ASN A 77 8.66 -12.80 -6.77
CA ASN A 77 9.49 -11.87 -7.54
C ASN A 77 10.94 -12.38 -7.56
N LYS A 78 11.15 -13.58 -8.11
CA LYS A 78 12.47 -14.04 -8.54
C LYS A 78 12.50 -14.08 -10.07
#